data_AF-V5GXL2-F1
#
_entry.id   AF-V5GXL2-F1
#
_cell.length_a   1.000
_cell.length_b   1.000
_cell.length_c   1.000
_cell.angle_alpha   90.00
_cell.angle_beta   90.00
_cell.angle_gamma   90.00
#
_symmetry.space_group_name_H-M   'P 1'
#
loop_
_entity.id
_entity.type
_entity.pdbx_description
1 polymer ?
#
loop_
_entity_poly.entity_id
_entity_poly.type
_entity_poly.pdbx_seq_one_letter_code
_entity_poly.pdbx_strand_id
1 'polypeptide(L)'
;MVKASQTGGVKPMSITGRLTSERERLLGMTDEERAFRKQWLKDQELSPNEPRKVPEMYKATYNPIRRLYRAPLDLLGKALEPALGAQRALTIRYWSGKALLGIAGAYWFTYYFKYCANDWTRKGGWKVVQSRTAVVEGDPDYPKLSDRSEPRDYADRGFKNMDLNL
;
A
#
# COMPACT_ATOMS: atom_id res chain seq x y z
N MET A 1 -11.68 -13.98 10.53
CA MET A 1 -10.57 -13.89 11.50
C MET A 1 -10.82 -12.68 12.38
N VAL A 2 -11.32 -12.88 13.60
CA VAL A 2 -11.60 -11.79 14.54
C VAL A 2 -10.25 -11.20 14.94
N LYS A 3 -10.05 -9.89 14.75
CA LYS A 3 -8.84 -9.21 15.22
C LYS A 3 -8.79 -9.33 16.74
N ALA A 4 -7.80 -10.04 17.26
CA ALA A 4 -7.53 -10.06 18.70
C ALA A 4 -7.31 -8.62 19.17
N SER A 5 -7.89 -8.25 20.30
CA SER A 5 -7.62 -6.95 20.94
C SER A 5 -6.13 -6.87 21.28
N GLN A 6 -5.51 -5.71 21.04
CA GLN A 6 -4.06 -5.48 21.24
C GLN A 6 -3.58 -5.82 22.67
N THR A 7 -4.49 -5.86 23.63
CA THR A 7 -4.25 -6.07 25.06
C THR A 7 -5.11 -7.20 25.64
N GLY A 8 -5.56 -8.15 24.82
CA GLY A 8 -6.26 -9.35 25.31
C GLY A 8 -7.56 -9.08 26.09
N GLY A 9 -8.28 -8.00 25.78
CA GLY A 9 -9.55 -7.62 26.41
C GLY A 9 -9.43 -6.60 27.54
N VAL A 10 -8.22 -6.23 27.94
CA VAL A 10 -7.96 -5.22 28.99
C VAL A 10 -7.75 -3.84 28.35
N LYS A 11 -8.23 -2.76 28.96
CA LYS A 11 -7.92 -1.41 28.47
C LYS A 11 -6.40 -1.15 28.58
N PRO A 12 -5.70 -0.80 27.49
CA PRO A 12 -4.30 -0.41 27.57
C PRO A 12 -4.19 0.83 28.46
N MET A 13 -3.47 0.73 29.57
CA MET A 13 -3.10 1.87 30.40
C MET A 13 -1.63 2.21 30.11
N SER A 14 -1.34 3.45 29.74
CA SER A 14 0.04 3.87 29.54
C SER A 14 0.71 4.07 30.90
N ILE A 15 1.85 3.41 31.10
CA ILE A 15 2.66 3.56 32.32
C ILE A 15 3.13 5.01 32.47
N THR A 16 3.24 5.76 31.36
CA THR A 16 3.58 7.18 31.31
C THR A 16 2.57 8.11 31.99
N GLY A 17 1.32 7.68 32.19
CA GLY A 17 0.26 8.49 32.79
C GLY A 17 0.05 9.85 32.11
N ARG A 18 -0.32 10.86 32.93
CA ARG A 18 -0.53 12.27 32.56
C ARG A 18 0.68 12.88 31.83
N LEU A 19 1.89 12.47 32.20
CA LEU A 19 3.13 13.05 31.69
C LEU A 19 3.41 12.72 30.21
N THR A 20 2.57 11.89 29.58
CA THR A 20 2.61 11.68 28.12
C THR A 20 2.40 12.99 27.36
N SER A 21 1.43 13.80 27.80
CA SER A 21 1.09 15.06 27.16
C SER A 21 2.08 16.15 27.52
N GLU A 22 2.59 16.88 26.53
CA GLU A 22 3.51 18.00 26.76
C GLU A 22 2.82 19.14 27.52
N ARG A 23 1.53 19.37 27.24
CA ARG A 23 0.73 20.40 27.94
C ARG A 23 0.65 20.15 29.44
N GLU A 24 0.47 18.89 29.83
CA GLU A 24 0.33 18.52 31.24
C GLU A 24 1.65 18.59 31.99
N ARG A 25 2.78 18.47 31.28
CA ARG A 25 4.11 18.75 31.82
C ARG A 25 4.33 20.25 32.01
N LEU A 26 3.84 21.07 31.09
CA LEU A 26 3.95 22.54 31.14
C LEU A 26 3.08 23.17 32.23
N LEU A 27 1.94 22.54 32.57
CA LEU A 27 1.08 22.97 33.68
C LEU A 27 1.75 22.83 35.07
N GLY A 28 2.86 22.08 35.15
CA GLY A 28 3.62 21.85 36.38
C GLY A 28 3.71 20.36 36.72
N MET A 29 4.85 19.96 37.27
CA MET A 29 5.09 18.60 37.75
C MET A 29 5.49 18.62 39.23
N THR A 30 4.93 17.71 40.02
CA THR A 30 5.42 17.45 41.38
C THR A 30 6.83 16.86 41.33
N ASP A 31 7.55 16.88 42.46
CA ASP A 31 8.90 16.33 42.51
C ASP A 31 8.90 14.80 42.29
N GLU A 32 7.86 14.11 42.76
CA GLU A 32 7.64 12.68 42.50
C GLU A 32 7.41 12.39 41.02
N GLU A 33 6.57 13.19 40.35
CA GLU A 33 6.32 13.08 38.91
C GLU A 33 7.61 13.31 38.10
N ARG A 34 8.46 14.23 38.55
CA ARG A 34 9.74 14.52 37.90
C ARG A 34 10.74 13.38 38.07
N ALA A 35 10.82 12.79 39.27
CA ALA A 35 11.62 11.59 39.53
C ALA A 35 11.16 10.40 38.69
N PHE A 36 9.84 10.16 38.64
CA PHE A 36 9.25 9.12 37.79
C PHE A 36 9.56 9.35 36.30
N ARG A 37 9.42 10.59 35.81
CA ARG A 37 9.73 10.91 34.41
C ARG A 37 11.22 10.70 34.09
N LYS A 38 12.11 11.04 35.01
CA LYS A 38 13.55 10.80 34.86
C LYS A 38 13.84 9.31 34.74
N GLN A 39 13.22 8.48 35.58
CA GLN A 39 13.32 7.02 35.48
C GLN A 39 12.77 6.52 34.15
N TRP A 40 11.56 6.93 33.78
CA TRP A 40 10.95 6.53 32.51
C TRP A 40 11.83 6.86 31.30
N LEU A 41 12.41 8.06 31.25
CA LEU A 41 13.31 8.47 30.18
C LEU A 41 14.57 7.60 30.15
N LYS A 42 15.10 7.22 31.31
CA LYS A 42 16.25 6.32 31.41
C LYS A 42 15.89 4.92 30.90
N ASP A 43 14.69 4.44 31.21
CA ASP A 43 14.19 3.14 30.75
C ASP A 43 13.96 3.09 29.24
N GLN A 44 13.86 4.24 28.55
CA GLN A 44 13.79 4.28 27.08
C GLN A 44 15.17 4.14 26.40
N GLU A 45 16.28 4.22 27.14
CA GLU A 45 17.60 3.98 26.58
C GLU A 45 17.76 2.48 26.28
N LEU A 46 17.93 2.15 25.00
CA LEU A 46 18.18 0.77 24.59
C LEU A 46 19.53 0.28 25.12
N SER A 47 19.61 -1.01 25.41
CA SER A 47 20.90 -1.61 25.77
C SER A 47 21.89 -1.52 24.60
N PRO A 48 23.21 -1.48 24.85
CA PRO A 48 24.20 -1.40 23.76
C PRO A 48 24.16 -2.58 22.78
N ASN A 49 23.54 -3.69 23.18
CA ASN A 49 23.39 -4.90 22.38
C ASN A 49 22.13 -4.86 21.48
N GLU A 50 21.29 -3.84 21.61
CA GLU A 50 20.06 -3.70 20.85
C GLU A 50 20.21 -2.63 19.77
N PRO A 51 19.68 -2.87 18.55
CA PRO A 51 18.90 -4.03 18.11
C PRO A 51 19.77 -5.21 17.63
N ARG A 52 19.50 -6.42 18.15
CA ARG A 52 20.24 -7.64 17.78
C ARG A 52 19.74 -8.22 16.45
N LYS A 53 20.52 -8.06 15.37
CA LYS A 53 20.24 -8.70 14.06
C LYS A 53 20.65 -10.18 14.11
N VAL A 54 19.69 -11.10 14.25
CA VAL A 54 19.95 -12.57 14.28
C VAL A 54 19.91 -13.16 12.86
N PRO A 55 21.05 -13.61 12.29
CA PRO A 55 21.10 -14.11 10.92
C PRO A 55 20.37 -15.45 10.74
N GLU A 56 20.29 -16.26 11.80
CA GLU A 56 19.61 -17.56 11.78
C GLU A 56 18.10 -17.40 11.56
N MET A 57 17.48 -16.45 12.28
CA MET A 57 16.07 -16.09 12.08
C MET A 57 15.80 -15.64 10.65
N TYR A 58 16.69 -14.84 10.05
CA TYR A 58 16.55 -14.43 8.66
C TYR A 58 16.62 -15.62 7.68
N LYS A 59 17.55 -16.55 7.90
CA LYS A 59 17.69 -17.76 7.07
C LYS A 59 16.50 -18.71 7.22
N ALA A 60 15.97 -18.87 8.44
CA ALA A 60 14.81 -19.72 8.73
C ALA A 60 13.51 -19.14 8.14
N THR A 61 13.37 -17.81 8.15
CA THR A 61 12.15 -17.13 7.64
C THR A 61 12.12 -17.04 6.11
N TYR A 62 13.28 -17.01 5.45
CA TYR A 62 13.37 -16.74 4.01
C TYR A 62 14.09 -17.83 3.22
N ASN A 63 13.34 -18.47 2.33
CA ASN A 63 13.83 -19.48 1.38
C ASN A 63 14.94 -18.90 0.45
N PRO A 64 15.85 -19.73 -0.09
CA PRO A 64 16.93 -19.26 -0.99
C PRO A 64 16.44 -18.46 -2.21
N ILE A 65 15.38 -18.94 -2.87
CA ILE A 65 14.74 -18.23 -4.01
C ILE A 65 14.28 -16.84 -3.57
N ARG A 66 13.69 -16.77 -2.37
CA ARG A 66 13.21 -15.51 -1.80
C ARG A 66 14.31 -14.54 -1.44
N ARG A 67 15.49 -15.06 -1.07
CA ARG A 67 16.68 -14.24 -0.84
C ARG A 67 17.24 -13.69 -2.16
N LEU A 68 17.26 -14.51 -3.21
CA LEU A 68 17.81 -14.12 -4.52
C LEU A 68 17.03 -12.95 -5.15
N TYR A 69 15.70 -13.04 -5.26
CA TYR A 69 14.94 -11.94 -5.87
C TYR A 69 14.90 -10.66 -5.00
N ARG A 70 15.17 -10.78 -3.69
CA ARG A 70 15.21 -9.66 -2.75
C ARG A 70 16.57 -8.96 -2.69
N ALA A 71 17.63 -9.66 -3.07
CA ALA A 71 19.02 -9.21 -3.05
C ALA A 71 19.26 -7.82 -3.65
N PRO A 72 18.71 -7.44 -4.82
CA PRO A 72 18.98 -6.11 -5.40
C PRO A 72 18.46 -4.97 -4.51
N LEU A 73 17.25 -5.09 -3.97
CA LEU A 73 16.69 -4.10 -3.06
C LEU A 73 17.38 -4.12 -1.69
N ASP A 74 17.81 -5.31 -1.22
CA ASP A 74 18.65 -5.44 -0.03
C ASP A 74 19.97 -4.67 -0.18
N LEU A 75 20.62 -4.77 -1.33
CA LEU A 75 21.88 -4.06 -1.61
C LEU A 75 21.68 -2.54 -1.63
N LEU A 76 20.62 -2.07 -2.28
CA LEU A 76 20.23 -0.66 -2.27
C LEU A 76 20.01 -0.15 -0.84
N GLY A 77 19.25 -0.90 -0.03
CA GLY A 77 18.98 -0.53 1.36
C GLY A 77 20.27 -0.42 2.19
N LYS A 78 21.20 -1.37 2.03
CA LYS A 78 22.51 -1.34 2.71
C LYS A 78 23.38 -0.16 2.27
N ALA A 79 23.37 0.18 0.99
CA ALA A 79 24.11 1.33 0.48
C ALA A 79 23.57 2.67 1.02
N LEU A 80 22.25 2.75 1.28
CA LEU A 80 21.60 3.94 1.83
C LEU A 80 21.61 4.03 3.37
N GLU A 81 21.82 2.90 4.07
CA GLU A 81 21.85 2.81 5.53
C GLU A 81 22.80 3.83 6.20
N PRO A 82 24.05 4.06 5.75
CA PRO A 82 24.95 5.00 6.44
C PRO A 82 24.51 6.47 6.32
N ALA A 83 23.83 6.86 5.24
CA ALA A 83 23.41 8.24 5.03
C ALA A 83 22.05 8.57 5.66
N LEU A 84 21.12 7.61 5.67
CA LEU A 84 19.73 7.85 6.06
C LEU A 84 19.36 7.22 7.42
N GLY A 85 20.19 6.32 7.93
CA GLY A 85 19.87 5.49 9.09
C GLY A 85 18.98 4.29 8.74
N ALA A 86 19.00 3.27 9.62
CA ALA A 86 18.41 1.96 9.37
C ALA A 86 16.90 2.03 9.07
N GLN A 87 16.13 2.80 9.83
CA GLN A 87 14.67 2.82 9.69
C GLN A 87 14.22 3.47 8.37
N ARG A 88 14.87 4.55 7.96
CA ARG A 88 14.57 5.25 6.69
C ARG A 88 15.00 4.39 5.50
N ALA A 89 16.18 3.78 5.57
CA ALA A 89 16.66 2.86 4.52
C ALA A 89 15.71 1.67 4.32
N LEU A 90 15.21 1.06 5.41
CA LEU A 90 14.20 -0.01 5.33
C LEU A 90 12.89 0.46 4.71
N THR A 91 12.43 1.66 5.05
CA THR A 91 11.21 2.25 4.50
C THR A 91 11.33 2.49 3.01
N ILE A 92 12.45 3.09 2.58
CA ILE A 92 12.73 3.36 1.16
C ILE A 92 12.79 2.06 0.37
N ARG A 93 13.49 1.05 0.88
CA ARG A 93 13.54 -0.27 0.26
C ARG A 93 12.15 -0.89 0.07
N TYR A 94 11.30 -0.80 1.10
CA TYR A 94 9.96 -1.38 1.04
C TYR A 94 9.10 -0.69 -0.03
N TRP A 95 9.09 0.65 -0.04
CA TRP A 95 8.29 1.42 -0.97
C TRP A 95 8.82 1.40 -2.39
N SER A 96 10.14 1.37 -2.59
CA SER A 96 10.72 1.25 -3.93
C SER A 96 10.31 -0.07 -4.61
N GLY A 97 10.30 -1.18 -3.88
CA GLY A 97 9.80 -2.45 -4.41
C GLY A 97 8.31 -2.40 -4.78
N LYS A 98 7.48 -1.75 -3.96
CA LYS A 98 6.04 -1.57 -4.26
C LYS A 98 5.81 -0.64 -5.45
N ALA A 99 6.57 0.44 -5.55
CA ALA A 99 6.50 1.37 -6.67
C ALA A 99 6.88 0.68 -7.98
N LEU A 100 7.98 -0.08 -8.01
CA LEU A 100 8.38 -0.84 -9.21
C LEU A 100 7.32 -1.85 -9.65
N LEU A 101 6.73 -2.59 -8.71
CA LEU A 101 5.63 -3.51 -9.03
C LEU A 101 4.38 -2.78 -9.50
N GLY A 102 4.06 -1.62 -8.92
CA GLY A 102 2.96 -0.77 -9.36
C GLY A 102 3.14 -0.26 -10.79
N ILE A 103 4.34 0.23 -11.11
CA ILE A 103 4.71 0.70 -12.45
C ILE A 103 4.65 -0.45 -13.46
N ALA A 104 5.28 -1.59 -13.15
CA ALA A 104 5.24 -2.77 -14.02
C ALA A 104 3.82 -3.28 -14.25
N GLY A 105 3.00 -3.30 -13.19
CA GLY A 105 1.58 -3.63 -13.28
C GLY A 105 0.83 -2.66 -14.20
N ALA A 106 1.00 -1.35 -14.02
CA ALA A 106 0.35 -0.33 -14.85
C ALA A 106 0.74 -0.46 -16.33
N TYR A 107 2.01 -0.68 -16.64
CA TYR A 107 2.45 -0.96 -18.02
C TYR A 107 1.83 -2.24 -18.57
N TRP A 108 1.80 -3.31 -17.78
CA TRP A 108 1.18 -4.57 -18.20
C TRP A 108 -0.33 -4.40 -18.47
N PHE A 109 -1.06 -3.72 -17.59
CA PHE A 109 -2.49 -3.44 -17.77
C PHE A 109 -2.74 -2.58 -19.01
N THR A 110 -1.99 -1.48 -19.19
CA THR A 110 -2.16 -0.60 -20.35
C THR A 110 -1.83 -1.32 -21.66
N TYR A 111 -0.75 -2.10 -21.69
CA TYR A 111 -0.39 -2.92 -22.85
C TYR A 111 -1.48 -3.98 -23.14
N TYR A 112 -1.95 -4.67 -22.11
CA TYR A 112 -2.98 -5.70 -22.24
C TYR A 112 -4.28 -5.13 -22.80
N PHE A 113 -4.81 -4.04 -22.25
CA PHE A 113 -6.03 -3.43 -22.77
C PHE A 113 -5.84 -2.78 -24.14
N LYS A 114 -4.62 -2.36 -24.50
CA LYS A 114 -4.37 -1.76 -25.81
C LYS A 114 -4.26 -2.80 -26.93
N TYR A 115 -3.60 -3.93 -26.68
CA TYR A 115 -3.26 -4.89 -27.74
C TYR A 115 -3.87 -6.27 -27.57
N CYS A 116 -4.43 -6.58 -26.40
CA CYS A 116 -5.02 -7.86 -26.05
C CYS A 116 -6.47 -7.75 -25.56
N ALA A 117 -7.11 -6.58 -25.79
CA ALA A 117 -8.52 -6.40 -25.49
C ALA A 117 -9.42 -7.40 -26.23
N ASN A 118 -10.59 -7.64 -25.65
CA ASN A 118 -11.61 -8.53 -26.18
C ASN A 118 -12.40 -7.81 -27.29
N ASP A 119 -11.84 -7.84 -28.49
CA ASP A 119 -12.49 -7.34 -29.69
C ASP A 119 -13.23 -8.46 -30.42
N TRP A 120 -14.14 -8.11 -31.33
CA TRP A 120 -14.90 -9.07 -32.14
C TRP A 120 -14.02 -10.04 -32.95
N THR A 121 -12.78 -9.64 -33.28
CA THR A 121 -11.81 -10.46 -34.03
C THR A 121 -11.15 -11.55 -33.20
N ARG A 122 -11.31 -11.54 -31.86
CA ARG A 122 -10.58 -12.42 -30.94
C ARG A 122 -11.53 -13.18 -30.00
N LYS A 123 -11.19 -14.43 -29.73
CA LYS A 123 -12.00 -15.34 -28.89
C LYS A 123 -11.77 -15.16 -27.38
N GLY A 124 -10.79 -14.35 -26.97
CA GLY A 124 -10.37 -14.21 -25.57
C GLY A 124 -10.23 -12.76 -25.12
N GLY A 125 -9.73 -12.58 -23.90
CA GLY A 125 -9.51 -11.26 -23.31
C GLY A 125 -10.59 -10.85 -22.31
N TRP A 126 -10.27 -9.89 -21.46
CA TRP A 126 -11.24 -9.36 -20.49
C TRP A 126 -12.36 -8.58 -21.17
N LYS A 127 -13.61 -8.96 -20.85
CA LYS A 127 -14.79 -8.25 -21.31
C LYS A 127 -15.01 -7.02 -20.43
N VAL A 128 -14.80 -5.83 -21.00
CA VAL A 128 -15.10 -4.55 -20.34
C VAL A 128 -16.43 -4.04 -20.88
N VAL A 129 -17.44 -3.98 -20.00
CA VAL A 129 -18.72 -3.33 -20.31
C VAL A 129 -18.85 -2.12 -19.41
N GLN A 130 -18.79 -0.94 -20.01
CA GLN A 130 -19.05 0.30 -19.28
C GLN A 130 -20.55 0.59 -19.28
N SER A 131 -21.07 0.95 -18.11
CA SER A 131 -22.40 1.55 -17.99
C SER A 131 -22.37 2.98 -18.50
N ARG A 132 -23.52 3.47 -18.98
CA ARG A 132 -23.66 4.89 -19.33
C ARG A 132 -23.38 5.77 -18.11
N THR A 133 -22.92 6.99 -18.37
CA THR A 133 -22.87 8.04 -17.34
C THR A 133 -24.30 8.42 -16.94
N ALA A 134 -24.51 8.72 -15.66
CA ALA A 134 -25.76 9.31 -15.21
C ALA A 134 -25.83 10.75 -15.75
N VAL A 135 -26.96 11.12 -16.37
CA VAL A 135 -27.22 12.47 -16.88
C VAL A 135 -28.55 12.91 -16.28
N VAL A 136 -28.58 14.09 -15.68
CA VAL A 136 -29.73 14.63 -14.94
C VAL A 136 -30.28 15.85 -15.68
N GLU A 137 -31.52 16.22 -15.39
CA GLU A 137 -32.14 17.44 -15.89
C GLU A 137 -31.27 18.67 -15.55
N GLY A 138 -30.84 19.41 -16.57
CA GLY A 138 -29.94 20.56 -16.43
C GLY A 138 -28.49 20.30 -16.86
N ASP A 139 -28.09 19.04 -17.06
CA ASP A 139 -26.83 18.72 -17.71
C ASP A 139 -26.90 19.02 -19.22
N PRO A 140 -25.78 19.46 -19.85
CA PRO A 140 -25.77 19.80 -21.28
C PRO A 140 -26.10 18.62 -22.19
N ASP A 141 -25.86 17.39 -21.72
CA ASP A 141 -26.13 16.17 -22.48
C ASP A 141 -27.56 15.62 -22.25
N TYR A 142 -28.42 16.31 -21.49
CA TYR A 142 -29.78 15.83 -21.22
C TYR A 142 -30.73 16.03 -22.42
N PRO A 143 -31.55 15.05 -22.83
CA PRO A 143 -31.66 13.68 -22.31
C PRO A 143 -30.76 12.68 -23.09
N LYS A 144 -29.65 12.22 -22.48
CA LYS A 144 -28.79 11.18 -23.08
C LYS A 144 -29.41 9.79 -22.94
N LEU A 145 -30.01 9.33 -24.02
CA LEU A 145 -30.51 7.95 -24.15
C LEU A 145 -29.35 6.94 -24.22
N SER A 146 -29.65 5.66 -24.00
CA SER A 146 -28.66 4.59 -24.10
C SER A 146 -28.29 4.34 -25.55
N ASP A 147 -26.98 4.34 -25.85
CA ASP A 147 -26.45 3.95 -27.17
C ASP A 147 -26.69 2.46 -27.48
N ARG A 148 -27.00 1.67 -26.46
CA ARG A 148 -27.36 0.24 -26.57
C ARG A 148 -28.86 0.10 -26.41
N SER A 149 -29.56 -0.15 -27.51
CA SER A 149 -31.03 -0.30 -27.53
C SER A 149 -31.44 -1.75 -27.73
N GLU A 150 -30.62 -2.55 -28.42
CA GLU A 150 -30.92 -3.94 -28.75
C GLU A 150 -30.05 -4.92 -27.94
N PRO A 151 -30.52 -6.14 -27.65
CA PRO A 151 -29.73 -7.15 -26.92
C PRO A 151 -28.38 -7.48 -27.57
N ARG A 152 -28.27 -7.39 -28.90
CA ARG A 152 -27.02 -7.63 -29.64
C ARG A 152 -25.93 -6.58 -29.38
N ASP A 153 -26.30 -5.37 -28.97
CA ASP A 153 -25.35 -4.27 -28.70
C ASP A 153 -24.45 -4.57 -27.50
N TYR A 154 -24.90 -5.43 -26.58
CA TYR A 154 -24.11 -5.89 -25.43
C TYR A 154 -23.04 -6.93 -25.78
N ALA A 155 -23.06 -7.43 -27.01
CA ALA A 155 -22.12 -8.43 -27.54
C ALA A 155 -21.36 -7.95 -28.78
N ASP A 156 -21.53 -6.69 -29.21
CA ASP A 156 -20.96 -6.15 -30.45
C ASP A 156 -19.43 -6.15 -30.49
N ARG A 157 -18.77 -5.87 -29.35
CA ARG A 157 -17.29 -5.85 -29.21
C ARG A 157 -16.59 -4.99 -30.28
N GLY A 158 -17.20 -3.86 -30.63
CA GLY A 158 -16.65 -2.89 -31.57
C GLY A 158 -16.81 -3.28 -33.05
N PHE A 159 -17.62 -4.29 -33.37
CA PHE A 159 -17.88 -4.70 -34.75
C PHE A 159 -18.58 -3.58 -35.55
N LYS A 160 -19.57 -2.89 -34.96
CA LYS A 160 -20.27 -1.77 -35.61
C LYS A 160 -19.40 -0.55 -35.90
N ASN A 161 -18.26 -0.41 -35.23
CA ASN A 161 -17.35 0.73 -35.37
C ASN A 161 -16.29 0.51 -36.45
N MET A 162 -16.38 -0.56 -37.25
CA MET A 162 -15.42 -0.83 -38.31
C MET A 162 -15.86 -0.19 -39.64
N ASP A 163 -15.01 0.68 -40.18
CA ASP A 163 -15.14 1.13 -41.57
C ASP A 163 -14.45 0.12 -42.49
N LEU A 164 -15.24 -0.62 -43.26
CA LEU A 164 -14.74 -1.47 -44.34
C LEU A 164 -14.51 -0.59 -45.58
N ASN A 165 -13.26 -0.24 -45.87
CA ASN A 165 -12.89 0.27 -47.19
C ASN A 165 -12.94 -0.91 -48.18
N LEU A 166 -14.12 -1.11 -48.78
CA LEU A 166 -14.37 -2.06 -49.86
C LEU A 166 -14.08 -1.43 -51.23
#